data_AF-A0A349ER05-F1
#
_entry.id   AF-A0A349ER05-F1
#
_cell.length_a   1.000
_cell.length_b   1.000
_cell.length_c   1.000
_cell.angle_alpha   90.00
_cell.angle_beta   90.00
_cell.angle_gamma   90.00
#
_symmetry.space_group_name_H-M   'P 1'
#
loop_
_entity.id
_entity.type
_entity.pdbx_description
1 polymer ?
#
loop_
_entity_poly.entity_id
_entity_poly.type
_entity_poly.pdbx_seq_one_letter_code
_entity_poly.pdbx_strand_id
1 'polypeptide(L)'
;MLCGSLSAILLERRINGSLGDVALLTSQRKIPAQKIFMIGLGERAGFDASALRAAVRNAASAAVGAGISRAVLAFTHGDDLFAQEEPVQTIQDGLSEGAGGRMLDMSLLAADAASYEKLARSAKA
;
A
#
# COMPACT_ATOMS: atom_id res chain seq x y z
N MET A 1 -2.67 -18.23 6.12
CA MET A 1 -3.51 -18.69 5.00
C MET A 1 -3.57 -17.73 3.81
N LEU A 2 -3.37 -16.42 3.99
CA LEU A 2 -2.99 -15.53 2.88
C LEU A 2 -1.79 -16.09 2.11
N CYS A 3 -0.82 -16.67 2.82
CA CYS A 3 0.41 -17.23 2.24
C CYS A 3 0.17 -18.26 1.13
N GLY A 4 -0.88 -19.09 1.17
CA GLY A 4 -1.11 -20.13 0.16
C GLY A 4 -1.56 -19.54 -1.18
N SER A 5 -2.63 -18.73 -1.18
CA SER A 5 -3.13 -18.06 -2.39
C SER A 5 -2.18 -16.98 -2.89
N LEU A 6 -1.52 -16.26 -1.98
CA LEU A 6 -0.51 -15.26 -2.31
C LEU A 6 0.72 -15.93 -2.96
N SER A 7 1.20 -17.03 -2.37
CA SER A 7 2.30 -17.80 -2.94
C SER A 7 1.95 -18.38 -4.29
N ALA A 8 0.73 -18.90 -4.50
CA ALA A 8 0.29 -19.39 -5.81
C ALA A 8 0.32 -18.28 -6.87
N ILE A 9 -0.18 -17.08 -6.56
CA ILE A 9 -0.20 -15.94 -7.51
C ILE A 9 1.20 -15.44 -7.85
N LEU A 10 2.10 -15.44 -6.85
CA LEU A 10 3.51 -15.13 -7.05
C LEU A 10 4.21 -16.21 -7.89
N LEU A 11 3.98 -17.49 -7.59
CA LEU A 11 4.58 -18.64 -8.29
C LEU A 11 4.08 -18.76 -9.74
N GLU A 12 2.80 -18.43 -9.99
CA GLU A 12 2.20 -18.39 -11.33
C GLU A 12 2.60 -17.14 -12.13
N ARG A 13 3.47 -16.26 -11.58
CA ARG A 13 3.91 -15.00 -12.19
C ARG A 13 2.76 -14.09 -12.63
N ARG A 14 1.64 -14.14 -11.90
CA ARG A 14 0.48 -13.26 -12.14
C ARG A 14 0.74 -11.84 -11.65
N ILE A 15 1.75 -11.65 -10.80
CA ILE A 15 2.28 -10.36 -10.37
C ILE A 15 3.81 -10.48 -10.31
N ASN A 16 4.53 -9.51 -10.85
CA ASN A 16 6.00 -9.48 -10.82
C ASN A 16 6.55 -8.51 -9.76
N GLY A 17 5.68 -7.64 -9.25
CA GLY A 17 6.03 -6.63 -8.25
C GLY A 17 6.57 -5.34 -8.86
N SER A 18 6.50 -5.17 -10.18
CA SER A 18 6.90 -3.96 -10.88
C SER A 18 6.03 -2.77 -10.49
N LEU A 19 6.55 -1.55 -10.55
CA LEU A 19 5.73 -0.35 -10.35
C LEU A 19 4.58 -0.33 -11.35
N GLY A 20 3.35 -0.20 -10.84
CA GLY A 20 2.13 -0.26 -11.66
C GLY A 20 1.43 -1.62 -11.65
N ASP A 21 2.10 -2.68 -11.17
CA ASP A 21 1.44 -3.96 -10.96
C ASP A 21 0.37 -3.84 -9.88
N VAL A 22 -0.82 -4.35 -10.16
CA VAL A 22 -1.93 -4.45 -9.21
C VAL A 22 -2.58 -5.82 -9.33
N ALA A 23 -2.67 -6.55 -8.23
CA ALA A 23 -3.46 -7.78 -8.15
C ALA A 23 -4.59 -7.63 -7.14
N LEU A 24 -5.80 -8.01 -7.54
CA LEU A 24 -6.96 -8.04 -6.65
C LEU A 24 -7.21 -9.48 -6.20
N LEU A 25 -7.12 -9.72 -4.90
CA LEU A 25 -7.48 -10.97 -4.25
C LEU A 25 -8.84 -10.82 -3.57
N THR A 26 -9.72 -11.78 -3.84
CA THR A 26 -10.97 -11.91 -3.09
C THR A 26 -10.71 -12.79 -1.87
N SER A 27 -10.94 -12.23 -0.68
CA SER A 27 -10.98 -13.01 0.56
C SER A 27 -12.11 -14.03 0.47
N GLN A 28 -11.80 -15.34 0.57
CA GLN A 28 -12.81 -16.39 0.73
C GLN A 28 -13.43 -16.36 2.15
N ARG A 29 -13.86 -15.19 2.61
CA ARG A 29 -14.50 -14.90 3.91
C ARG A 29 -13.65 -15.19 5.16
N LYS A 30 -12.37 -15.53 5.03
CA LYS A 30 -11.45 -15.74 6.18
C LYS A 30 -10.89 -14.44 6.74
N ILE A 31 -10.89 -13.36 5.93
CA ILE A 31 -10.52 -12.01 6.33
C ILE A 31 -11.75 -11.12 6.07
N PRO A 32 -12.16 -10.25 7.01
CA PRO A 32 -13.36 -9.42 6.84
C PRO A 32 -13.22 -8.33 5.75
N ALA A 33 -12.06 -8.22 5.10
CA ALA A 33 -11.87 -7.38 3.93
C ALA A 33 -12.53 -8.00 2.69
N GLN A 34 -13.36 -7.23 1.99
CA GLN A 34 -14.04 -7.69 0.76
C GLN A 34 -13.07 -7.84 -0.42
N LYS A 35 -12.06 -6.97 -0.47
CA LYS A 35 -11.06 -6.89 -1.53
C LYS A 35 -9.69 -6.68 -0.89
N ILE A 36 -8.69 -7.43 -1.33
CA ILE A 36 -7.29 -7.24 -0.92
C ILE A 36 -6.50 -6.92 -2.18
N PHE A 37 -5.90 -5.74 -2.21
CA PHE A 37 -5.04 -5.32 -3.31
C PHE A 37 -3.58 -5.59 -2.95
N MET A 38 -2.85 -6.18 -3.88
CA MET A 38 -1.39 -6.21 -3.86
C MET A 38 -0.88 -5.20 -4.87
N ILE A 39 0.08 -4.39 -4.45
CA ILE A 39 0.63 -3.30 -5.25
C ILE A 39 2.12 -3.55 -5.43
N GLY A 40 2.57 -3.54 -6.67
CA GLY A 40 3.99 -3.65 -6.98
C GLY A 40 4.74 -2.38 -6.59
N LEU A 41 5.85 -2.56 -5.88
CA LEU A 41 6.71 -1.48 -5.38
C LEU A 41 7.91 -1.22 -6.28
N GLY A 42 8.13 -2.05 -7.30
CA GLY A 42 9.35 -2.04 -8.10
C GLY A 42 10.50 -2.81 -7.44
N GLU A 43 11.70 -2.56 -7.93
CA GLU A 43 12.90 -3.15 -7.34
C GLU A 43 13.17 -2.57 -5.95
N ARG A 44 13.65 -3.42 -5.04
CA ARG A 44 14.02 -2.98 -3.70
C ARG A 44 15.23 -2.04 -3.74
N ALA A 45 16.19 -2.32 -4.62
CA ALA A 45 17.31 -1.43 -4.87
C ALA A 45 16.79 -0.18 -5.60
N GLY A 46 16.86 0.98 -4.96
CA GLY A 46 16.34 2.23 -5.51
C GLY A 46 14.88 2.54 -5.14
N PHE A 47 14.31 1.85 -4.14
CA PHE A 47 13.03 2.28 -3.58
C PHE A 47 13.21 3.59 -2.79
N ASP A 48 12.59 4.66 -3.26
CA ASP A 48 12.66 6.03 -2.71
C ASP A 48 11.25 6.64 -2.52
N ALA A 49 11.13 7.90 -2.06
CA ALA A 49 9.84 8.58 -1.97
C ALA A 49 9.08 8.65 -3.30
N SER A 50 9.77 8.76 -4.44
CA SER A 50 9.11 8.83 -5.76
C SER A 50 8.42 7.50 -6.07
N ALA A 51 9.12 6.37 -5.86
CA ALA A 51 8.57 5.04 -5.99
C ALA A 51 7.42 4.80 -5.00
N LEU A 52 7.55 5.25 -3.76
CA LEU A 52 6.48 5.19 -2.76
C LEU A 52 5.24 5.97 -3.19
N ARG A 53 5.40 7.24 -3.58
CA ARG A 53 4.30 8.09 -4.08
C ARG A 53 3.60 7.45 -5.26
N ALA A 54 4.35 6.92 -6.22
CA ALA A 54 3.80 6.24 -7.39
C ALA A 54 3.03 4.96 -7.01
N ALA A 55 3.57 4.14 -6.12
CA ALA A 55 2.90 2.94 -5.64
C ALA A 55 1.60 3.27 -4.90
N VAL A 56 1.61 4.27 -4.01
CA VAL A 56 0.43 4.70 -3.26
C VAL A 56 -0.63 5.31 -4.18
N ARG A 57 -0.21 6.09 -5.19
CA ARG A 57 -1.11 6.58 -6.25
C ARG A 57 -1.81 5.43 -6.98
N ASN A 58 -1.06 4.40 -7.35
CA ASN A 58 -1.62 3.22 -8.01
C ASN A 58 -2.60 2.48 -7.09
N ALA A 59 -2.26 2.36 -5.80
CA ALA A 59 -3.14 1.76 -4.79
C ALA A 59 -4.48 2.51 -4.66
N ALA A 60 -4.42 3.84 -4.54
CA ALA A 60 -5.62 4.67 -4.44
C ALA A 60 -6.46 4.61 -5.73
N SER A 61 -5.82 4.73 -6.89
CA SER A 61 -6.50 4.62 -8.19
C SER A 61 -7.22 3.27 -8.35
N ALA A 62 -6.55 2.17 -7.99
CA ALA A 62 -7.13 0.83 -8.02
C ALA A 62 -8.30 0.66 -7.04
N ALA A 63 -8.14 1.15 -5.80
CA ALA A 63 -9.19 1.07 -4.78
C ALA A 63 -10.45 1.81 -5.25
N VAL A 64 -10.30 3.05 -5.71
CA VAL A 64 -11.47 3.83 -6.15
C VAL A 64 -12.04 3.30 -7.46
N GLY A 65 -11.21 2.86 -8.41
CA GLY A 65 -11.67 2.18 -9.63
C GLY A 65 -12.50 0.92 -9.34
N ALA A 66 -12.23 0.27 -8.21
CA ALA A 66 -13.00 -0.87 -7.71
C ALA A 66 -14.20 -0.50 -6.82
N GLY A 67 -14.55 0.78 -6.70
CA GLY A 67 -15.67 1.26 -5.89
C GLY A 67 -15.44 1.16 -4.38
N ILE A 68 -14.18 1.12 -3.92
CA ILE A 68 -13.86 1.10 -2.49
C ILE A 68 -13.85 2.52 -1.94
N SER A 69 -14.59 2.74 -0.85
CA SER A 69 -14.64 4.00 -0.11
C SER A 69 -13.80 3.99 1.17
N ARG A 70 -13.46 2.80 1.70
CA ARG A 70 -12.60 2.62 2.87
C ARG A 70 -11.58 1.52 2.64
N ALA A 71 -10.32 1.82 2.91
CA ALA A 71 -9.21 0.89 2.75
C ALA A 71 -8.22 0.98 3.91
N VAL A 72 -7.46 -0.09 4.09
CA VAL A 72 -6.31 -0.11 4.99
C VAL A 72 -5.08 -0.38 4.15
N LEU A 73 -4.09 0.52 4.23
CA LEU A 73 -2.80 0.34 3.59
C LEU A 73 -1.84 -0.30 4.60
N ALA A 74 -1.55 -1.58 4.38
CA ALA A 74 -0.47 -2.25 5.09
C ALA A 74 0.83 -2.01 4.32
N PHE A 75 1.72 -1.24 4.93
CA PHE A 75 3.04 -0.97 4.37
C PHE A 75 4.10 -1.41 5.38
N THR A 76 4.83 -2.46 5.04
CA THR A 76 5.97 -2.96 5.81
C THR A 76 7.22 -2.64 5.00
N HIS A 77 8.03 -1.69 5.45
CA HIS A 77 9.37 -1.51 4.89
C HIS A 77 10.42 -1.80 5.95
N GLY A 78 11.62 -2.17 5.51
CA GLY A 78 12.79 -2.19 6.39
C GLY A 78 13.03 -0.78 6.93
N ASP A 79 13.64 -0.70 8.12
CA ASP A 79 13.81 0.51 8.94
C ASP A 79 14.37 1.76 8.22
N ASP A 80 14.97 1.58 7.04
CA ASP A 80 15.73 2.59 6.30
C ASP A 80 14.88 3.71 5.65
N LEU A 81 13.63 3.44 5.24
CA LEU A 81 12.79 4.46 4.57
C LEU A 81 12.33 5.59 5.50
N PHE A 82 12.04 5.24 6.75
CA PHE A 82 11.59 6.21 7.75
C PHE A 82 12.76 7.02 8.34
N ALA A 83 13.99 6.79 7.87
CA ALA A 83 15.19 7.44 8.39
C ALA A 83 15.54 8.75 7.66
N GLN A 84 15.04 8.97 6.43
CA GLN A 84 15.52 10.08 5.58
C GLN A 84 14.44 10.98 4.96
N GLU A 85 13.17 10.55 4.87
CA GLU A 85 12.09 11.33 4.25
C GLU A 85 10.81 11.24 5.08
N GLU A 86 9.97 12.30 5.06
CA GLU A 86 8.64 12.33 5.68
C GLU A 86 7.69 11.38 4.92
N PRO A 87 7.56 10.12 5.36
CA PRO A 87 6.89 9.09 4.57
C PRO A 87 5.38 9.27 4.58
N VAL A 88 4.85 9.91 5.64
CA VAL A 88 3.44 10.24 5.77
C VAL A 88 3.01 11.23 4.69
N GLN A 89 3.77 12.30 4.46
CA GLN A 89 3.44 13.28 3.43
C GLN A 89 3.49 12.64 2.04
N THR A 90 4.52 11.83 1.77
CA THR A 90 4.65 11.10 0.49
C THR A 90 3.46 10.18 0.23
N ILE A 91 2.99 9.49 1.26
CA ILE A 91 1.79 8.65 1.19
C ILE A 91 0.56 9.53 0.94
N GLN A 92 0.35 10.62 1.69
CA GLN A 92 -0.79 11.52 1.52
C GLN A 92 -0.88 12.11 0.12
N ASP A 93 0.26 12.54 -0.44
CA ASP A 93 0.36 13.06 -1.79
C ASP A 93 -0.05 12.00 -2.82
N GLY A 94 0.51 10.79 -2.72
CA GLY A 94 0.16 9.67 -3.60
C GLY A 94 -1.32 9.31 -3.50
N LEU A 95 -1.90 9.27 -2.29
CA LEU A 95 -3.32 9.00 -2.07
C LEU A 95 -4.19 10.03 -2.77
N SER A 96 -3.87 11.31 -2.59
CA SER A 96 -4.63 12.42 -3.16
C SER A 96 -4.61 12.39 -4.69
N GLU A 97 -3.44 12.14 -5.28
CA GLU A 97 -3.27 11.98 -6.73
C GLU A 97 -4.10 10.81 -7.28
N GLY A 98 -4.02 9.64 -6.64
CA GLY A 98 -4.67 8.44 -7.15
C GLY A 98 -6.18 8.42 -6.93
N ALA A 99 -6.66 9.06 -5.85
CA ALA A 99 -8.09 9.19 -5.59
C ALA A 99 -8.78 10.09 -6.62
N GLY A 100 -8.08 11.10 -7.15
CA GLY A 100 -8.60 12.00 -8.19
C GLY A 100 -9.83 12.78 -7.73
N GLY A 101 -9.81 13.28 -6.48
CA GLY A 101 -10.93 14.02 -5.86
C GLY A 101 -12.09 13.17 -5.35
N ARG A 102 -12.05 11.84 -5.53
CA ARG A 102 -13.05 10.92 -4.97
C ARG A 102 -12.74 10.63 -3.51
N MET A 103 -13.78 10.48 -2.69
CA MET A 103 -13.62 10.20 -1.26
C MET A 103 -13.10 8.78 -1.05
N LEU A 104 -11.91 8.67 -0.45
CA LEU A 104 -11.29 7.42 -0.03
C LEU A 104 -10.75 7.59 1.38
N ASP A 105 -11.41 6.94 2.34
CA ASP A 105 -10.96 6.87 3.73
C ASP A 105 -9.89 5.78 3.85
N MET A 106 -8.62 6.17 3.96
CA MET A 106 -7.52 5.22 4.06
C MET A 106 -6.77 5.34 5.38
N SER A 107 -6.68 4.23 6.10
CA SER A 107 -5.88 4.11 7.32
C SER A 107 -4.58 3.36 7.05
N LEU A 108 -3.49 3.79 7.69
CA LEU A 108 -2.21 3.10 7.65
C LEU A 108 -2.15 2.03 8.74
N LEU A 109 -1.78 0.80 8.36
CA LEU A 109 -1.47 -0.25 9.31
C LEU A 109 0.04 -0.25 9.56
N ALA A 110 0.42 0.08 10.79
CA ALA A 110 1.81 -0.02 11.24
C ALA A 110 2.20 -1.50 11.40
N ALA A 111 3.44 -1.84 10.99
CA ALA A 111 4.00 -3.18 11.14
C ALA A 111 4.25 -3.56 12.61
N ASP A 112 4.61 -2.56 13.43
CA ASP A 112 4.93 -2.69 14.86
C ASP A 112 4.72 -1.36 15.60
N ALA A 113 4.91 -1.38 16.92
CA ALA A 113 4.73 -0.22 17.79
C ALA A 113 5.71 0.93 17.48
N ALA A 114 6.92 0.63 17.04
CA ALA A 114 7.92 1.65 16.69
C ALA A 114 7.53 2.39 15.41
N SER A 115 7.04 1.66 14.41
CA SER A 115 6.49 2.19 13.17
C SER A 115 5.23 3.02 13.42
N TYR A 116 4.37 2.57 14.34
CA TYR A 116 3.18 3.33 14.76
C TYR A 116 3.57 4.66 15.41
N GLU A 117 4.55 4.67 16.33
CA GLU A 117 5.01 5.91 16.95
C GLU A 117 5.61 6.90 15.96
N LYS A 118 6.36 6.42 14.96
CA LYS A 118 6.91 7.28 13.89
C LYS A 118 5.78 7.90 13.06
N LEU A 119 4.81 7.09 12.63
CA LEU A 119 3.63 7.57 11.90
C LEU A 119 2.80 8.56 12.73
N ALA A 120 2.59 8.28 14.01
CA ALA A 120 1.83 9.14 14.92
C ALA A 120 2.53 10.48 15.21
N ARG A 121 3.87 10.53 15.16
CA ARG A 121 4.65 11.77 15.26
C ARG A 121 4.55 12.61 14.00
N SER A 122 4.78 12.02 12.83
CA SER A 122 4.68 12.73 11.54
C SER A 122 3.26 13.20 11.21
N ALA A 123 2.21 12.56 11.75
CA ALA A 123 0.82 13.00 11.55
C ALA A 123 0.39 14.19 12.44
N LYS A 124 1.23 14.63 13.39
CA LYS A 124 0.95 15.75 14.31
C LYS A 124 1.74 17.03 14.01
N ALA A 125 2.70 16.98 13.08
CA ALA A 125 3.47 18.13 12.61
C ALA A 125 2.77 18.79 11.42
#